data_AF-A0A5C0SCZ7-F1
#
_entry.id   AF-A0A5C0SCZ7-F1
#
_cell.length_a   1.000
_cell.length_b   1.000
_cell.length_c   1.000
_cell.angle_alpha   90.00
_cell.angle_beta   90.00
_cell.angle_gamma   90.00
#
_symmetry.space_group_name_H-M   'P 1'
#
loop_
_entity.id
_entity.type
_entity.pdbx_description
1 polymer ?
#
loop_
_entity_poly.entity_id
_entity_poly.type
_entity_poly.pdbx_seq_one_letter_code
_entity_poly.pdbx_strand_id
1 'polypeptide(L)'
;MYNGENKFVVFETNNVTGWKIVVALEEDELLRDTNIIMYFSIYGIIVGIIFALIISSIIAVNISRPLSKVQNAIQKASKGDLTVNIDIKRSDEIGQMTEAFNEMLKSIRNMIAEIKDKSNEVSGDSESLAAVTEEVAA
;
A
#
# COMPACT_ATOMS: atom_id res chain seq x y z
N MET A 1 -38.74 12.46 -40.21
CA MET A 1 -38.63 13.83 -39.67
C MET A 1 -39.91 14.58 -40.00
N TYR A 2 -40.69 14.90 -38.97
CA TYR A 2 -41.87 15.77 -39.09
C TYR A 2 -41.70 16.83 -38.00
N ASN A 3 -41.71 18.12 -38.35
CA ASN A 3 -41.47 19.23 -37.42
C ASN A 3 -40.07 19.29 -36.76
N GLY A 4 -39.03 18.73 -37.38
CA GLY A 4 -37.66 18.79 -36.86
C GLY A 4 -37.33 17.76 -35.76
N GLU A 5 -38.32 16.97 -35.36
CA GLU A 5 -38.18 15.91 -34.37
C GLU A 5 -38.11 14.54 -35.05
N ASN A 6 -37.26 13.68 -34.51
CA ASN A 6 -37.21 12.28 -34.89
C ASN A 6 -38.37 11.54 -34.22
N LYS A 7 -39.19 10.89 -35.04
CA LYS A 7 -40.33 10.09 -34.58
C LYS A 7 -40.20 8.69 -35.16
N PHE A 8 -40.37 7.68 -34.32
CA PHE A 8 -40.53 6.31 -34.78
C PHE A 8 -41.98 6.13 -35.23
N VAL A 9 -42.16 5.84 -36.52
CA VAL A 9 -43.48 5.69 -37.13
C VAL A 9 -43.68 4.26 -37.55
N VAL A 10 -44.69 3.61 -36.97
CA VAL A 10 -45.16 2.30 -37.40
C VAL A 10 -46.56 2.46 -37.97
N PHE A 11 -46.81 1.84 -39.12
CA PHE A 11 -48.14 1.84 -39.71
C PHE A 11 -48.59 0.42 -40.00
N GLU A 12 -49.88 0.19 -39.79
CA GLU A 12 -50.57 -1.04 -40.16
C GLU A 12 -51.78 -0.69 -41.02
N THR A 13 -52.02 -1.49 -42.06
CA THR A 13 -53.13 -1.25 -43.00
C THR A 13 -54.21 -2.29 -42.78
N ASN A 14 -55.44 -1.84 -42.55
CA ASN A 14 -56.57 -2.74 -42.39
C ASN A 14 -57.00 -3.32 -43.76
N ASN A 15 -56.97 -4.65 -43.89
CA ASN A 15 -57.26 -5.35 -45.15
C ASN A 15 -58.72 -5.29 -45.60
N VAL A 16 -59.66 -4.90 -44.73
CA VAL A 16 -61.11 -4.85 -45.03
C VAL A 16 -61.55 -3.45 -45.46
N THR A 17 -61.01 -2.41 -44.82
CA THR A 17 -61.43 -1.01 -45.08
C THR A 17 -60.41 -0.19 -45.86
N GLY A 18 -59.15 -0.65 -45.97
CA GLY A 18 -58.06 0.08 -46.60
C GLY A 18 -57.50 1.25 -45.77
N TRP A 19 -57.97 1.43 -44.54
CA TRP A 19 -57.49 2.50 -43.66
C TRP A 19 -56.11 2.17 -43.09
N LYS A 20 -55.22 3.17 -43.03
CA LYS A 20 -53.90 3.07 -42.40
C LYS A 20 -53.95 3.66 -41.01
N ILE A 21 -53.61 2.87 -40.01
CA ILE A 21 -53.36 3.38 -38.66
C ILE A 21 -51.88 3.69 -38.57
N VAL A 22 -51.54 4.91 -38.20
CA VAL A 22 -50.17 5.39 -38.07
C VAL A 22 -49.95 5.79 -36.62
N VAL A 23 -49.02 5.12 -35.95
CA VAL A 23 -48.58 5.48 -34.60
C VAL A 23 -47.21 6.13 -34.74
N ALA A 24 -47.11 7.38 -34.30
CA ALA A 24 -45.85 8.10 -34.22
C ALA A 24 -45.48 8.23 -32.72
N LEU A 25 -44.39 7.60 -32.31
CA LEU A 25 -43.80 7.75 -30.98
C LEU A 25 -42.62 8.71 -31.09
N GLU A 26 -42.54 9.66 -30.17
CA GLU A 26 -41.45 10.64 -30.14
C GLU A 26 -40.19 9.97 -29.57
N GLU A 27 -39.06 10.10 -30.26
CA GLU A 27 -37.81 9.40 -29.89
C GLU A 27 -37.26 9.91 -28.54
N ASP A 28 -37.48 11.19 -28.24
CA ASP A 28 -37.15 11.82 -26.97
C ASP A 28 -37.96 11.26 -25.80
N GLU A 29 -39.23 10.89 -26.00
CA GLU A 29 -40.05 10.23 -24.97
C GLU A 29 -39.46 8.86 -24.57
N LEU A 30 -38.93 8.10 -25.55
CA LEU A 30 -38.27 6.82 -25.30
C LEU A 30 -36.87 6.98 -24.66
N LEU A 31 -36.12 8.02 -25.05
CA LEU A 31 -34.74 8.22 -24.59
C LEU A 31 -34.64 8.97 -23.25
N ARG A 32 -35.67 9.73 -22.85
CA ARG A 32 -35.68 10.49 -21.59
C ARG A 32 -35.46 9.60 -20.37
N ASP A 33 -36.08 8.42 -20.36
CA ASP A 33 -35.95 7.45 -19.28
C ASP A 33 -34.55 6.78 -19.26
N THR A 34 -33.92 6.65 -20.43
CA THR A 34 -32.60 6.04 -20.57
C THR A 34 -31.48 6.96 -20.03
N ASN A 35 -31.61 8.27 -20.23
CA ASN A 35 -30.60 9.25 -19.80
C ASN A 35 -30.43 9.32 -18.28
N ILE A 36 -31.52 9.13 -17.51
CA ILE A 36 -31.47 9.12 -16.04
C ILE A 36 -30.60 7.96 -15.55
N ILE A 37 -30.77 6.77 -16.13
CA ILE A 37 -29.99 5.57 -15.79
C ILE A 37 -28.52 5.77 -16.18
N MET A 38 -28.26 6.39 -17.34
CA MET A 38 -26.91 6.70 -17.80
C MET A 38 -26.18 7.65 -16.85
N TYR A 39 -26.79 8.78 -16.45
CA TYR A 39 -26.16 9.72 -15.52
C TYR A 39 -25.95 9.12 -14.13
N PHE A 40 -26.91 8.35 -13.63
CA PHE A 40 -26.76 7.64 -12.36
C PHE A 40 -25.57 6.66 -12.40
N SER A 41 -25.43 5.91 -13.49
CA SER A 41 -24.31 4.97 -13.69
C SER A 41 -22.96 5.70 -13.75
N ILE A 42 -22.88 6.81 -14.49
CA ILE A 42 -21.67 7.63 -14.58
C ILE A 42 -21.29 8.18 -13.20
N TYR A 43 -22.24 8.71 -12.45
CA TYR A 43 -21.98 9.22 -11.09
C TYR A 43 -21.49 8.11 -10.17
N GLY A 44 -22.10 6.92 -10.25
CA GLY A 44 -21.66 5.74 -9.50
C GLY A 44 -20.20 5.35 -9.80
N ILE A 45 -19.81 5.36 -11.07
CA ILE A 45 -18.42 5.06 -11.48
C ILE A 45 -17.45 6.13 -10.93
N ILE A 46 -17.80 7.41 -11.08
CA ILE A 46 -16.95 8.51 -10.59
C ILE A 46 -16.74 8.39 -9.08
N VAL A 47 -17.82 8.16 -8.32
CA VAL A 47 -17.75 7.95 -6.87
C VAL A 47 -16.92 6.72 -6.53
N GLY A 48 -17.09 5.61 -7.26
CA GLY A 48 -16.29 4.40 -7.08
C GLY A 48 -14.79 4.62 -7.30
N ILE A 49 -14.41 5.36 -8.34
CA ILE A 49 -13.02 5.73 -8.62
C ILE A 49 -12.45 6.60 -7.48
N ILE A 50 -13.22 7.59 -7.02
CA ILE A 50 -12.80 8.46 -5.91
C ILE A 50 -12.54 7.62 -4.65
N PHE A 51 -13.45 6.71 -4.28
CA PHE A 51 -13.24 5.83 -3.14
C PHE A 51 -12.02 4.91 -3.32
N ALA A 52 -11.84 4.34 -4.50
CA ALA A 52 -10.68 3.50 -4.79
C ALA A 52 -9.35 4.26 -4.62
N LEU A 53 -9.27 5.51 -5.11
CA LEU A 53 -8.10 6.37 -4.95
C LEU A 53 -7.85 6.74 -3.49
N ILE A 54 -8.90 7.05 -2.73
CA ILE A 54 -8.80 7.36 -1.30
C ILE A 54 -8.25 6.15 -0.52
N ILE A 55 -8.86 4.97 -0.69
CA ILE A 55 -8.44 3.75 -0.01
C ILE A 55 -7.01 3.38 -0.39
N SER A 56 -6.68 3.41 -1.68
CA SER A 56 -5.33 3.13 -2.16
C SER A 56 -4.29 4.06 -1.53
N SER A 57 -4.60 5.37 -1.45
CA SER A 57 -3.72 6.36 -0.83
C SER A 57 -3.54 6.10 0.68
N ILE A 58 -4.61 5.77 1.39
CA ILE A 58 -4.59 5.41 2.81
C ILE A 58 -3.68 4.20 3.03
N ILE A 59 -3.82 3.13 2.23
CA ILE A 59 -2.99 1.93 2.35
C ILE A 59 -1.52 2.24 2.03
N ALA A 60 -1.25 2.99 0.97
CA ALA A 60 0.11 3.33 0.58
C ALA A 60 0.84 4.12 1.68
N VAL A 61 0.16 5.10 2.29
CA VAL A 61 0.74 5.97 3.32
C VAL A 61 0.82 5.26 4.67
N ASN A 62 -0.24 4.56 5.09
CA ASN A 62 -0.33 3.97 6.42
C ASN A 62 0.18 2.54 6.50
N ILE A 63 0.49 1.86 5.41
CA ILE A 63 1.00 0.48 5.45
C ILE A 63 2.27 0.38 4.63
N SER A 64 2.19 0.61 3.31
CA SER A 64 3.30 0.32 2.39
C SER A 64 4.55 1.15 2.69
N ARG A 65 4.41 2.45 2.97
CA ARG A 65 5.55 3.33 3.30
C ARG A 65 6.26 2.92 4.61
N PRO A 66 5.58 2.77 5.76
CA PRO A 66 6.18 2.26 6.99
C PRO A 66 6.85 0.90 6.81
N LEU A 67 6.20 -0.04 6.12
CA LEU A 67 6.76 -1.37 5.90
C LEU A 67 8.04 -1.33 5.07
N SER A 68 8.08 -0.47 4.05
CA SER A 68 9.31 -0.24 3.26
C SER A 68 10.44 0.36 4.10
N LYS A 69 10.15 1.26 5.05
CA LYS A 69 11.17 1.78 5.98
C LYS A 69 11.75 0.66 6.85
N VAL A 70 10.89 -0.19 7.40
CA VAL A 70 11.31 -1.34 8.22
C VAL A 70 12.16 -2.30 7.38
N GLN A 71 11.72 -2.66 6.18
CA GLN A 71 12.45 -3.52 5.26
C GLN A 71 13.86 -2.97 4.95
N ASN A 72 13.97 -1.67 4.66
CA ASN A 72 15.26 -1.04 4.37
C ASN A 72 16.19 -1.07 5.59
N ALA A 73 15.67 -0.87 6.80
CA ALA A 73 16.47 -0.96 8.02
C ALA A 73 16.96 -2.39 8.27
N ILE A 74 16.08 -3.39 8.07
CA ILE A 74 16.45 -4.81 8.16
C ILE A 74 17.57 -5.14 7.14
N GLN A 75 17.45 -4.65 5.91
CA GLN A 75 18.46 -4.92 4.87
C GLN A 75 19.82 -4.27 5.17
N LYS A 76 19.84 -3.13 5.87
CA LYS A 76 21.09 -2.51 6.35
C LYS A 76 21.69 -3.32 7.50
N ALA A 77 20.87 -3.71 8.47
CA ALA A 77 21.29 -4.55 9.59
C ALA A 77 21.85 -5.89 9.12
N SER A 78 21.23 -6.54 8.12
CA SER A 78 21.72 -7.81 7.57
C SER A 78 23.07 -7.68 6.86
N LYS A 79 23.45 -6.48 6.46
CA LYS A 79 24.78 -6.16 5.91
C LYS A 79 25.81 -5.75 6.98
N GLY A 80 25.44 -5.84 8.26
CA GLY A 80 26.31 -5.53 9.38
C GLY A 80 26.25 -4.08 9.86
N ASP A 81 25.43 -3.21 9.25
CA ASP A 81 25.14 -1.89 9.81
C ASP A 81 24.15 -2.04 10.96
N LEU A 82 24.70 -2.36 12.12
CA LEU A 82 23.92 -2.49 13.34
C LEU A 82 23.56 -1.14 13.91
N THR A 83 23.96 0.02 13.37
CA THR A 83 23.66 1.35 13.95
C THR A 83 22.28 1.87 13.60
N VAL A 84 21.59 1.19 12.68
CA VAL A 84 20.25 1.56 12.26
C VAL A 84 19.25 1.56 13.43
N ASN A 85 18.31 2.49 13.38
CA ASN A 85 17.20 2.60 14.31
C ASN A 85 15.94 2.97 13.53
N ILE A 86 14.85 2.27 13.80
CA ILE A 86 13.56 2.55 13.17
C ILE A 86 12.74 3.37 14.17
N ASP A 87 12.57 4.67 13.90
CA ASP A 87 11.69 5.56 14.67
C ASP A 87 10.32 5.66 13.97
N ILE A 88 9.40 4.77 14.36
CA ILE A 88 8.00 4.78 13.91
C ILE A 88 7.13 4.87 15.15
N LYS A 89 6.50 6.03 15.36
CA LYS A 89 5.52 6.25 16.43
C LYS A 89 4.17 5.66 16.01
N ARG A 90 3.97 4.36 16.30
CA ARG A 90 2.72 3.64 16.09
C ARG A 90 2.46 2.69 17.24
N SER A 91 1.19 2.47 17.53
CA SER A 91 0.72 1.57 18.59
C SER A 91 0.06 0.30 18.04
N ASP A 92 0.27 0.01 16.76
CA ASP A 92 -0.22 -1.18 16.08
C ASP A 92 0.88 -2.23 15.92
N GLU A 93 0.61 -3.30 15.18
CA GLU A 93 1.51 -4.42 14.95
C GLU A 93 2.83 -3.99 14.28
N ILE A 94 2.80 -2.95 13.44
CA ILE A 94 4.00 -2.41 12.80
C ILE A 94 4.88 -1.69 13.84
N GLY A 95 4.25 -0.96 14.77
CA GLY A 95 4.94 -0.37 15.91
C GLY A 95 5.61 -1.41 16.80
N GLN A 96 4.87 -2.45 17.19
CA GLN A 96 5.40 -3.55 18.01
C GLN A 96 6.54 -4.29 17.33
N MET A 97 6.41 -4.59 16.03
CA MET A 97 7.47 -5.22 15.24
C MET A 97 8.74 -4.35 15.20
N THR A 98 8.55 -3.04 15.06
CA THR A 98 9.65 -2.06 15.04
C THR A 98 10.40 -2.02 16.36
N GLU A 99 9.68 -2.00 17.48
CA GLU A 99 10.24 -2.01 18.83
C GLU A 99 11.05 -3.29 19.07
N ALA A 100 10.45 -4.45 18.80
CA ALA A 100 11.12 -5.75 18.94
C ALA A 100 12.39 -5.85 18.08
N PHE A 101 12.38 -5.30 16.85
CA PHE A 101 13.56 -5.27 15.99
C PHE A 101 14.67 -4.37 16.57
N ASN A 102 14.33 -3.19 17.10
CA ASN A 102 15.30 -2.31 17.73
C ASN A 102 15.90 -2.94 19.00
N GLU A 103 15.11 -3.66 19.79
CA GLU A 103 15.60 -4.43 20.95
C GLU A 103 16.55 -5.55 20.53
N MET A 104 16.24 -6.29 19.47
CA MET A 104 17.14 -7.29 18.90
C MET A 104 18.49 -6.67 18.51
N LEU A 105 18.49 -5.53 17.80
CA LEU A 105 19.73 -4.84 17.44
C LEU A 105 20.52 -4.39 18.66
N LYS A 106 19.84 -3.87 19.69
CA LYS A 106 20.48 -3.50 20.95
C LYS A 106 21.18 -4.69 21.61
N SER A 107 20.51 -5.84 21.67
CA SER A 107 21.07 -7.07 22.23
C SER A 107 22.30 -7.55 21.44
N ILE A 108 22.26 -7.50 20.10
CA ILE A 108 23.42 -7.85 19.26
C ILE A 108 24.60 -6.90 19.54
N ARG A 109 24.37 -5.59 19.61
CA ARG A 109 25.43 -4.61 19.92
C ARG A 109 26.08 -4.88 21.27
N ASN A 110 25.27 -5.17 22.30
CA ASN A 110 25.78 -5.48 23.64
C ASN A 110 26.65 -6.74 23.63
N MET A 111 26.22 -7.79 22.91
CA MET A 111 26.99 -9.03 22.79
C MET A 111 28.34 -8.80 22.11
N ILE A 112 28.38 -7.96 21.07
CA ILE A 112 29.65 -7.58 20.40
C ILE A 112 30.56 -6.80 21.35
N ALA A 113 30.00 -5.88 22.16
CA ALA A 113 30.78 -5.14 23.15
C ALA A 113 31.38 -6.08 24.21
N GLU A 114 30.59 -7.02 24.72
CA GLU A 114 31.06 -8.02 25.69
C GLU A 114 32.18 -8.91 25.11
N ILE A 115 32.04 -9.36 23.86
CA ILE A 115 33.09 -10.12 23.17
C ILE A 115 34.38 -9.28 23.05
N LYS A 116 34.25 -7.98 22.73
CA LYS A 116 35.40 -7.08 22.63
C LYS A 116 36.11 -6.91 23.98
N ASP A 117 35.36 -6.73 25.05
CA ASP A 117 35.91 -6.56 26.39
C ASP A 117 36.64 -7.84 26.83
N LYS A 118 36.05 -9.01 26.58
CA LYS A 118 36.69 -10.31 26.85
C LYS A 118 37.94 -10.55 26.00
N SER A 119 37.95 -10.11 24.74
CA SER A 119 39.13 -10.17 23.90
C SER A 119 40.28 -9.32 24.46
N ASN A 120 39.98 -8.12 24.96
CA ASN A 120 40.99 -7.24 25.55
C ASN A 120 41.56 -7.81 26.86
N GLU A 121 40.70 -8.41 27.69
CA GLU A 121 41.10 -9.11 28.93
C GLU A 121 42.12 -10.22 28.61
N VAL A 122 41.79 -11.10 27.65
CA VAL A 122 42.69 -12.19 27.22
C VAL A 122 44.01 -11.68 26.64
N SER A 123 44.00 -10.58 25.88
CA SER A 123 45.23 -9.96 25.38
C SER A 123 46.10 -9.42 26.51
N GLY A 124 45.52 -8.75 27.51
CA GLY A 124 46.25 -8.25 28.67
C GLY A 124 46.84 -9.36 29.54
N ASP A 125 46.10 -10.46 29.73
CA ASP A 125 46.59 -11.64 30.44
C ASP A 125 47.77 -12.29 29.71
N SER A 126 47.71 -12.32 28.37
CA SER A 126 48.81 -12.85 27.53
C SER A 126 50.07 -11.99 27.61
N GLU A 127 49.93 -10.66 27.62
CA GLU A 127 51.06 -9.74 27.83
C GLU A 127 51.69 -9.91 29.22
N SER A 128 50.87 -10.05 30.25
CA SER A 128 51.33 -10.30 31.62
C SER A 128 52.09 -11.62 31.75
N LEU A 129 51.56 -12.70 31.15
CA LEU A 129 52.24 -14.00 31.09
C LEU A 129 53.57 -13.92 30.37
N ALA A 130 53.64 -13.21 29.24
CA ALA A 130 54.89 -13.04 28.49
C ALA A 130 55.96 -12.33 29.32
N ALA A 131 55.60 -11.25 30.02
CA ALA A 131 56.51 -10.53 30.91
C ALA A 131 57.05 -11.44 32.05
N VAL A 132 56.19 -12.25 32.67
CA VAL A 132 56.60 -13.20 33.71
C VAL A 132 57.55 -14.27 33.15
N THR A 133 57.30 -14.78 31.93
CA THR A 133 58.21 -15.76 31.31
C THR A 133 59.57 -15.18 30.95
N GLU A 134 59.64 -13.90 30.59
CA GLU A 134 60.89 -13.20 30.30
C GLU A 134 61.70 -12.97 31.58
N GLU A 135 61.05 -12.60 32.68
CA GLU A 135 61.69 -12.46 34.00
C GLU A 135 62.26 -13.80 34.51
N VAL A 136 61.53 -14.90 34.34
CA VAL A 136 62.00 -16.25 34.76
C VAL A 136 63.14 -16.78 33.89
N ALA A 137 63.27 -16.31 32.65
CA ALA A 137 64.31 -16.74 31.71
C ALA A 137 65.63 -15.97 31.86
N ALA A 138 65.64 -14.85 32.61
CA ALA A 138 66.82 -14.03 32.91
C ALA A 138 67.53 -14.48 34.19
#